data_AF-A0A2C6L6H4-F1
#
_entry.id   AF-A0A2C6L6H4-F1
#
_cell.length_a   1.000
_cell.length_b   1.000
_cell.length_c   1.000
_cell.angle_alpha   90.00
_cell.angle_beta   90.00
_cell.angle_gamma   90.00
#
_symmetry.space_group_name_H-M   'P 1'
#
loop_
_entity.id
_entity.type
_entity.pdbx_description
1 polymer ?
#
loop_
_entity_poly.entity_id
_entity_poly.type
_entity_poly.pdbx_seq_one_letter_code
_entity_poly.pdbx_strand_id
1 'polypeptide(L)' 'GKPAQKKSMKVNRHRHRVLEAGHPSPLSVRFFQGCEHFRKCNGLLKALGKKEISFSIDF' A
#
# COMPACT_ATOMS: atom_id res chain seq x y z
N GLY A 1 1.32 -0.35 -9.58
CA GLY A 1 1.46 -0.30 -11.04
C GLY A 1 0.12 -0.17 -11.74
N LYS A 2 0.07 0.30 -13.00
CA LYS A 2 -1.18 0.65 -13.72
C LYS A 2 -2.23 -0.47 -13.77
N PRO A 3 -1.91 -1.75 -14.03
CA PRO A 3 -2.93 -2.81 -14.05
C PRO A 3 -3.63 -3.01 -12.71
N ALA A 4 -2.87 -2.92 -11.60
CA ALA A 4 -3.43 -3.04 -10.24
C ALA A 4 -4.29 -1.82 -9.87
N GLN A 5 -3.87 -0.61 -10.27
CA GLN A 5 -4.66 0.61 -10.06
C GLN A 5 -5.99 0.57 -10.82
N LYS A 6 -6.04 0.02 -12.04
CA LYS A 6 -7.33 -0.17 -12.75
C LYS A 6 -8.27 -1.10 -11.99
N LYS A 7 -7.76 -2.16 -11.34
CA LYS A 7 -8.58 -3.07 -10.52
C LYS A 7 -9.08 -2.39 -9.24
N SER A 8 -8.35 -1.42 -8.70
CA SER A 8 -8.74 -0.72 -7.46
C SER A 8 -10.01 0.11 -7.61
N MET A 9 -10.39 0.46 -8.84
CA MET A 9 -11.64 1.19 -9.13
C MET A 9 -12.89 0.41 -8.69
N LYS A 10 -12.81 -0.91 -8.57
CA LYS A 10 -13.90 -1.76 -8.07
C LYS A 10 -14.00 -1.82 -6.54
N VAL A 11 -13.05 -1.22 -5.82
CA VAL A 11 -13.00 -1.23 -4.35
C VAL A 11 -13.83 -0.08 -3.79
N ASN A 12 -14.79 -0.39 -2.91
CA ASN A 12 -15.56 0.63 -2.20
C ASN A 12 -14.66 1.43 -1.22
N ARG A 13 -14.41 2.70 -1.55
CA ARG A 13 -13.53 3.61 -0.80
C ARG A 13 -14.14 4.17 0.50
N HIS A 14 -15.44 4.03 0.71
CA HIS A 14 -16.08 4.40 1.98
C HIS A 14 -15.76 3.38 3.09
N ARG A 15 -15.58 2.11 2.70
CA ARG A 15 -15.29 1.02 3.64
C ARG A 15 -13.80 0.67 3.70
N HIS A 16 -13.10 0.81 2.58
CA HIS A 16 -11.72 0.38 2.44
C HIS A 16 -10.79 1.53 2.07
N ARG A 17 -9.55 1.45 2.55
CA ARG A 17 -8.48 2.37 2.18
C ARG A 17 -7.58 1.66 1.17
N VAL A 18 -7.16 2.35 0.11
CA VAL A 18 -6.28 1.80 -0.92
C VAL A 18 -5.06 2.70 -1.04
N LEU A 19 -3.88 2.09 -0.94
CA LEU A 19 -2.60 2.73 -1.19
C LEU A 19 -2.12 2.31 -2.58
N GLU A 20 -1.71 3.27 -3.40
CA GLU A 20 -1.29 3.04 -4.77
C GLU A 20 0.11 3.62 -4.99
N ALA A 21 0.89 2.94 -5.83
CA ALA A 21 2.23 3.36 -6.26
C ALA A 21 2.57 2.71 -7.60
N GLY A 22 3.74 3.06 -8.16
CA GLY A 22 4.38 2.33 -9.25
C GLY A 22 4.57 0.85 -8.95
N HIS A 23 4.97 0.07 -9.96
CA HIS A 23 5.34 -1.33 -9.73
C HIS A 23 6.78 -1.39 -9.18
N PRO A 24 7.11 -2.26 -8.21
CA PRO A 24 8.44 -2.34 -7.60
C PRO A 24 9.52 -2.90 -8.54
N SER A 25 9.15 -3.46 -9.70
CA SER A 25 10.11 -3.94 -10.71
C SER A 25 11.16 -2.85 -11.04
N PRO A 26 12.43 -3.23 -11.30
CA PRO A 26 13.50 -2.31 -11.64
C PRO A 26 13.13 -1.31 -12.75
N LEU A 27 12.36 -1.74 -13.75
CA LEU A 27 11.92 -0.90 -14.89
C LEU A 27 11.05 0.30 -14.48
N SER A 28 10.39 0.23 -13.33
CA SER A 28 9.46 1.25 -12.84
C SER A 28 9.68 1.65 -11.38
N VAL A 29 10.81 1.26 -10.78
CA VAL A 29 11.09 1.45 -9.35
C VAL A 29 11.08 2.91 -8.93
N ARG A 30 11.43 3.84 -9.84
CA ARG A 30 11.34 5.29 -9.62
C ARG A 30 9.94 5.78 -9.18
N PHE A 31 8.90 5.04 -9.51
CA PHE A 31 7.52 5.33 -9.13
C PHE A 31 7.06 4.58 -7.86
N PHE A 32 7.91 3.72 -7.29
CA PHE A 32 7.66 2.93 -6.09
C PHE A 32 8.56 3.36 -4.92
N GLN A 33 9.81 3.72 -5.20
CA GLN A 33 10.77 4.20 -4.21
C GLN A 33 10.21 5.44 -3.50
N GLY A 34 10.27 5.44 -2.16
CA GLY A 34 9.69 6.52 -1.35
C GLY A 34 8.16 6.50 -1.22
N CYS A 35 7.46 5.45 -1.69
CA CYS A 35 5.99 5.39 -1.52
C CYS A 35 5.55 5.23 -0.06
N GLU A 36 6.42 4.72 0.81
CA GLU A 36 6.21 4.50 2.25
C GLU A 36 4.94 3.70 2.59
N HIS A 37 4.55 2.74 1.73
CA HIS A 37 3.29 2.01 1.89
C HIS A 37 3.18 1.23 3.20
N PHE A 38 4.26 0.63 3.69
CA PHE A 38 4.25 -0.11 4.96
C PHE A 38 3.92 0.81 6.14
N ARG A 39 4.59 1.97 6.22
CA ARG A 39 4.34 3.00 7.24
C ARG A 39 2.92 3.56 7.13
N LYS A 40 2.48 3.90 5.91
CA LYS A 40 1.12 4.41 5.66
C LYS A 40 0.05 3.37 6.00
N CYS A 41 0.29 2.09 5.73
CA CYS A 41 -0.62 1.00 6.08
C CYS A 41 -0.83 0.92 7.58
N ASN A 42 0.25 0.90 8.37
CA ASN A 42 0.16 0.89 9.83
C ASN A 42 -0.51 2.16 10.38
N GLY A 43 -0.23 3.34 9.80
CA GLY A 43 -0.93 4.57 10.15
C GLY A 43 -2.45 4.48 9.94
N LEU A 44 -2.89 3.86 8.83
CA LEU A 44 -4.31 3.61 8.56
C LEU A 44 -4.92 2.59 9.52
N LEU A 45 -4.20 1.52 9.85
CA LEU A 45 -4.65 0.52 10.82
C LEU A 45 -4.84 1.15 12.20
N LYS A 46 -3.85 1.91 12.66
CA LYS A 46 -3.91 2.64 13.93
C LYS A 46 -5.09 3.62 13.98
N ALA A 47 -5.32 4.38 12.91
CA ALA A 47 -6.46 5.30 12.81
C ALA A 47 -7.82 4.57 12.83
N LEU A 48 -7.86 3.29 12.44
CA LEU A 48 -9.03 2.43 12.50
C LEU A 48 -9.13 1.64 13.82
N GLY A 49 -8.25 1.89 14.79
CA GLY A 49 -8.18 1.13 16.04
C GLY A 49 -7.75 -0.34 15.86
N LYS A 50 -7.10 -0.66 14.73
CA LYS A 50 -6.61 -2.01 14.41
C LYS A 50 -5.15 -2.16 14.77
N LYS A 51 -4.76 -3.39 15.10
CA LYS A 51 -3.37 -3.75 15.37
C LYS A 51 -2.50 -3.53 14.13
N GLU A 52 -1.35 -2.90 14.33
CA GLU A 52 -0.33 -2.69 13.31
C GLU A 52 0.36 -4.00 12.92
N ILE A 53 0.92 -4.04 11.72
CA ILE A 53 1.59 -5.22 11.17
C ILE A 53 3.11 -5.07 11.33
N SER A 54 3.77 -6.12 11.81
CA SER A 54 5.24 -6.25 11.71
C SER A 54 5.58 -6.73 10.31
N PHE A 55 6.38 -5.95 9.58
CA PHE A 55 6.84 -6.29 8.23
C PHE A 55 8.26 -6.85 8.21
N SER A 56 8.91 -6.91 9.36
CA SER A 56 10.21 -7.57 9.50
C SER A 56 10.05 -9.06 9.18
N ILE A 57 10.99 -9.59 8.42
CA ILE A 57 11.15 -11.03 8.24
C ILE A 57 12.25 -11.47 9.20
N ASP A 58 11.97 -12.50 9.99
CA ASP A 58 12.96 -13.11 10.86
C ASP A 58 13.97 -13.88 9.99
N PHE A 59 15.24 -13.80 10.34
CA PHE A 59 16.34 -14.54 9.71
C PHE A 59 16.96 -15.50 10.72
#